data_AF-A0A820S6Q2-F1
#
_entry.id   AF-A0A820S6Q2-F1
#
_cell.length_a   1.000
_cell.length_b   1.000
_cell.length_c   1.000
_cell.angle_alpha   90.00
_cell.angle_beta   90.00
_cell.angle_gamma   90.00
#
_symmetry.space_group_name_H-M   'P 1'
#
loop_
_entity.id
_entity.type
_entity.pdbx_description
1 polymer ?
#
loop_
_entity_poly.entity_id
_entity_poly.type
_entity_poly.pdbx_seq_one_letter_code
_entity_poly.pdbx_strand_id
1 'polypeptide(L)' 'MVKLPILLAILLSIVIFVNGYRLENGLPLKYHVSGVIQLPYAEISEPFESWIDSELGFSRIDYYGG' A
#
# COMPACT_ATOMS: atom_id res chain seq x y z
N MET A 1 12.28 -21.33 38.23
CA MET A 1 13.19 -20.84 37.16
C MET A 1 12.54 -20.71 35.77
N VAL A 2 11.36 -21.30 35.50
CA VAL A 2 10.72 -21.30 34.17
C VAL A 2 9.74 -20.13 33.92
N LYS A 3 9.37 -19.37 34.96
CA LYS A 3 8.36 -18.28 34.84
C LYS A 3 8.89 -17.00 34.16
N LEU A 4 10.19 -16.72 34.31
CA LEU A 4 10.85 -15.55 33.72
C LEU A 4 10.95 -15.59 32.18
N PRO A 5 11.34 -16.70 31.53
CA PRO A 5 11.40 -16.74 30.06
C PRO A 5 10.01 -16.67 29.41
N ILE A 6 8.97 -17.20 30.06
CA ILE A 6 7.59 -17.11 29.57
C ILE A 6 7.10 -15.65 29.59
N LEU A 7 7.38 -14.92 30.68
CA LEU A 7 7.04 -13.51 30.78
C LEU A 7 7.74 -12.69 29.69
N LEU A 8 9.02 -12.97 29.43
CA LEU A 8 9.80 -12.28 28.40
C LEU A 8 9.26 -12.58 26.99
N ALA A 9 8.87 -13.82 26.70
CA ALA A 9 8.27 -14.20 25.43
C ALA A 9 6.92 -13.52 25.18
N ILE A 10 6.09 -13.40 26.22
CA ILE A 10 4.81 -12.68 26.15
C ILE A 10 5.08 -11.19 25.89
N LEU A 11 6.02 -10.58 26.63
CA LEU A 11 6.37 -9.18 26.42
C LEU A 11 6.87 -8.91 25.01
N LEU A 12 7.72 -9.80 24.49
CA LEU A 12 8.24 -9.72 23.13
C LEU A 12 7.11 -9.84 22.11
N SER A 13 6.17 -10.77 22.27
CA SER A 13 5.01 -10.91 21.37
C SER A 13 4.12 -9.67 21.34
N ILE A 14 3.95 -8.98 22.46
CA ILE A 14 3.17 -7.74 22.55
C ILE A 14 3.90 -6.62 21.81
N VAL A 15 5.20 -6.47 22.01
CA VAL A 15 6.02 -5.48 21.29
C VAL A 15 5.96 -5.71 19.78
N ILE A 16 6.05 -6.98 19.35
CA ILE A 16 5.94 -7.39 17.96
C ILE A 16 4.58 -7.01 17.37
N PHE A 17 3.49 -7.31 18.09
CA PHE A 17 2.13 -7.04 17.65
C PHE A 17 1.85 -5.53 17.53
N VAL A 18 2.28 -4.74 18.53
CA VAL A 18 2.11 -3.28 18.54
C VAL A 18 2.90 -2.61 17.42
N ASN A 19 4.09 -3.11 17.08
CA ASN A 19 4.93 -2.52 16.04
C ASN A 19 4.56 -2.96 14.62
N GLY A 20 3.61 -3.88 14.45
CA GLY A 20 3.06 -4.29 13.15
C GLY A 20 4.14 -4.57 12.10
N TYR A 21 4.66 -5.79 12.04
CA TYR A 21 5.62 -6.17 10.99
C TYR A 21 5.00 -5.96 9.61
N ARG A 22 5.44 -4.91 8.92
CA ARG A 22 5.12 -4.69 7.51
C ARG A 22 6.00 -5.64 6.72
N LEU A 23 5.37 -6.64 6.10
CA LEU A 23 6.04 -7.50 5.13
C LEU A 23 6.67 -6.58 4.07
N GLU A 24 7.99 -6.65 3.92
CA GLU A 24 8.80 -5.80 3.04
C GLU A 24 8.39 -5.94 1.55
N ASN A 25 7.56 -6.94 1.26
CA ASN A 25 7.08 -7.36 -0.05
C ASN A 25 5.70 -6.76 -0.41
N GLY A 26 5.16 -5.87 0.43
CA GLY A 26 3.90 -5.17 0.14
C GLY A 26 4.04 -4.18 -1.02
N LEU A 27 2.92 -3.86 -1.69
CA LEU A 27 2.88 -2.76 -2.66
C LEU A 27 3.56 -1.50 -2.08
N PRO A 28 4.31 -0.75 -2.90
CA PRO A 28 4.97 0.45 -2.42
C PRO A 28 3.94 1.41 -1.84
N LEU A 29 4.33 2.06 -0.73
CA LEU A 29 3.44 2.94 0.02
C LEU A 29 2.78 4.01 -0.80
N LYS A 30 3.58 4.57 -1.71
CA LYS A 30 3.19 5.56 -2.68
C LYS A 30 3.56 5.02 -4.05
N TYR A 31 2.61 5.05 -4.96
CA TYR A 31 2.84 4.59 -6.33
C TYR A 31 2.16 5.54 -7.31
N HIS A 32 2.81 5.77 -8.44
CA HIS A 32 2.32 6.57 -9.55
C HIS A 32 2.49 5.79 -10.84
N VAL A 33 1.49 5.86 -11.71
CA VAL A 33 1.54 5.28 -13.05
C VAL A 33 0.85 6.19 -14.04
N SER A 34 1.39 6.26 -15.24
CA SER A 34 0.79 6.93 -16.39
C SER A 34 0.53 5.92 -17.50
N GLY A 35 -0.55 6.10 -18.25
CA GLY A 35 -0.86 5.20 -19.36
C GLY A 35 -1.89 5.80 -20.31
N VAL A 36 -2.38 4.94 -21.20
CA VAL A 36 -3.45 5.29 -22.14
C VAL A 36 -4.52 4.20 -22.09
N ILE A 37 -5.76 4.59 -21.82
CA ILE A 37 -6.93 3.72 -21.93
C ILE A 37 -7.36 3.69 -23.39
N GLN A 38 -7.41 2.49 -23.97
CA GLN A 38 -7.94 2.27 -25.30
C GLN A 38 -9.36 1.73 -25.18
N LEU A 39 -10.34 2.42 -25.77
CA LEU A 39 -11.72 1.99 -25.90
C LEU A 39 -12.03 1.75 -27.38
N PRO A 40 -11.73 0.56 -27.93
CA PRO A 40 -11.74 0.32 -29.38
C PRO A 40 -13.09 0.55 -30.03
N TYR A 41 -14.19 0.20 -29.35
CA TYR A 41 -15.55 0.38 -29.86
C TYR A 41 -15.91 1.85 -30.10
N ALA A 42 -15.35 2.75 -29.28
CA ALA A 42 -15.59 4.18 -29.39
C ALA A 42 -14.48 4.91 -30.14
N GLU A 43 -13.42 4.20 -30.58
CA GLU A 43 -12.21 4.79 -31.16
C GLU A 43 -11.56 5.85 -30.25
N ILE A 44 -11.70 5.68 -28.92
CA ILE A 44 -11.17 6.62 -27.93
C ILE A 44 -9.83 6.10 -27.39
N SER A 45 -8.86 7.01 -27.30
CA SER A 45 -7.54 6.80 -26.72
C SER A 45 -7.28 7.88 -25.68
N GLU A 46 -7.46 7.55 -24.39
CA GLU A 46 -7.46 8.51 -23.28
C GLU A 46 -6.19 8.40 -22.44
N PRO A 47 -5.32 9.43 -22.40
CA PRO A 47 -4.20 9.45 -21.47
C PRO A 47 -4.71 9.60 -20.02
N PHE A 48 -4.11 8.85 -19.11
CA PHE A 48 -4.42 8.94 -17.69
C PHE A 48 -3.17 8.92 -16.82
N GLU A 49 -3.30 9.48 -15.63
CA GLU A 49 -2.35 9.34 -14.53
C GLU A 49 -3.08 8.82 -13.29
N SER A 50 -2.42 7.99 -12.49
CA SER A 50 -3.00 7.41 -11.28
C SER A 50 -1.99 7.39 -10.14
N TRP A 51 -2.47 7.73 -8.94
CA TRP A 51 -1.68 7.74 -7.72
C TRP A 51 -2.40 6.95 -6.63
N ILE A 52 -1.61 6.29 -5.78
CA ILE A 52 -2.06 5.71 -4.52
C ILE A 52 -1.08 6.10 -3.41
N ASP A 53 -1.60 6.51 -2.27
CA ASP A 53 -0.89 6.68 -1.02
C ASP A 53 -1.60 5.85 0.05
N SER A 54 -1.05 4.67 0.33
CA SER A 54 -1.63 3.70 1.27
C SER A 54 -1.45 4.11 2.74
N GLU A 55 -0.54 5.02 3.07
CA GLU A 55 -0.41 5.54 4.44
C GLU A 55 -1.50 6.55 4.74
N LEU A 56 -1.82 7.41 3.76
CA LEU A 56 -2.87 8.40 3.88
C LEU A 56 -4.26 7.89 3.47
N GLY A 57 -4.32 6.69 2.87
CA GLY A 57 -5.58 6.10 2.39
C GLY A 57 -6.17 6.84 1.19
N PHE A 58 -5.34 7.50 0.39
CA PHE A 58 -5.77 8.26 -0.78
C PHE A 58 -5.45 7.54 -2.08
N SER A 59 -6.36 7.65 -3.05
CA SER A 59 -6.11 7.31 -4.44
C SER A 59 -6.74 8.36 -5.35
N ARG A 60 -6.15 8.54 -6.53
CA ARG A 60 -6.61 9.50 -7.53
C ARG A 60 -6.33 8.96 -8.91
N ILE A 61 -7.26 9.19 -9.84
CA ILE A 61 -7.03 9.00 -11.28
C ILE A 61 -7.40 10.32 -11.94
N ASP A 62 -6.49 10.86 -12.73
CA ASP A 62 -6.71 12.06 -13.51
C ASP A 62 -6.68 11.77 -15.01
N TYR A 63 -7.49 12.55 -15.72
CA TYR A 63 -7.49 12.64 -17.16
C TYR A 63 -7.10 14.06 -17.53
N TYR A 64 -6.30 14.22 -18.58
CA TYR A 64 -5.96 15.55 -19.14
C TYR A 64 -5.34 16.54 -18.14
N GLY A 65 -4.61 16.06 -17.12
CA GLY A 65 -3.90 16.90 -16.14
C GLY A 65 -4.68 17.25 -14.87
N GLY A 66 -5.90 16.71 -14.71
CA GLY A 66 -6.72 16.85 -13.50
C GLY A 66 -7.90 17.81 -13.66
#